data_AF-A0A141RFU2-F1
#
_entry.id   AF-A0A141RFU2-F1
#
_cell.length_a   1.000
_cell.length_b   1.000
_cell.length_c   1.000
_cell.angle_alpha   90.00
_cell.angle_beta   90.00
_cell.angle_gamma   90.00
#
_symmetry.space_group_name_H-M   'P 1'
#
loop_
_entity.id
_entity.type
_entity.pdbx_description
1 polymer ?
#
loop_
_entity_poly.entity_id
_entity_poly.type
_entity_poly.pdbx_seq_one_letter_code
_entity_poly.pdbx_strand_id
1 'polypeptide(L)'
;MRKKVVARPKSEDKKQALLEAATAAFAQSGIAASTSAIARSAGVAEGTLFRYFATKDELLNELYLAIKLRLVRTMIAGLDPHEKRPKENARNIWNSYIDWGVRNPMEHKAIRRMALSERITDETRRQVDG
;
A
#
# COMPACT_ATOMS: atom_id res chain seq x y z
N MET A 1 -34.79 28.18 4.99
CA MET A 1 -33.73 27.57 5.84
C MET A 1 -33.04 26.47 5.03
N ARG A 2 -31.79 26.66 4.57
CA ARG A 2 -31.05 25.64 3.79
C ARG A 2 -30.53 24.56 4.76
N LYS A 3 -30.93 23.30 4.58
CA LYS A 3 -30.36 22.16 5.33
C LYS A 3 -28.85 22.10 5.04
N LYS A 4 -28.02 22.27 6.08
CA LYS A 4 -26.58 21.95 6.03
C LYS A 4 -26.48 20.45 5.73
N VAL A 5 -26.09 20.09 4.50
CA VAL A 5 -25.74 18.70 4.17
C VAL A 5 -24.38 18.43 4.80
N VAL A 6 -24.39 17.89 6.01
CA VAL A 6 -23.17 17.38 6.64
C VAL A 6 -22.75 16.14 5.85
N ALA A 7 -21.56 16.16 5.26
CA ALA A 7 -21.03 15.02 4.54
C ALA A 7 -20.98 13.80 5.48
N ARG A 8 -21.45 12.64 5.04
CA ARG A 8 -21.36 11.40 5.81
C ARG A 8 -19.91 11.15 6.24
N PRO A 9 -19.63 10.70 7.48
CA PRO A 9 -18.27 10.41 7.91
C PRO A 9 -17.56 9.41 6.99
N LYS A 10 -16.22 9.45 6.99
CA LYS A 10 -15.39 8.42 6.33
C LYS A 10 -15.61 7.09 7.05
N SER A 11 -15.66 5.99 6.30
CA SER A 11 -15.78 4.63 6.82
C SER A 11 -14.53 3.85 6.44
N GLU A 12 -13.96 3.11 7.39
CA GLU A 12 -12.75 2.31 7.15
C GLU A 12 -12.96 1.28 6.03
N ASP A 13 -14.14 0.65 5.93
CA ASP A 13 -14.45 -0.30 4.85
C ASP A 13 -14.27 0.29 3.44
N LYS A 14 -14.60 1.58 3.26
CA LYS A 14 -14.41 2.26 1.97
C LYS A 14 -12.97 2.63 1.73
N LYS A 15 -12.23 3.00 2.78
CA LYS A 15 -10.78 3.23 2.67
C LYS A 15 -10.10 1.92 2.24
N GLN A 16 -10.46 0.81 2.88
CA GLN A 16 -9.94 -0.51 2.58
C GLN A 16 -10.29 -0.96 1.15
N ALA A 17 -11.54 -0.84 0.72
CA ALA A 17 -11.94 -1.15 -0.65
C ALA A 17 -11.18 -0.33 -1.70
N LEU A 18 -10.91 0.96 -1.41
CA LEU A 18 -10.09 1.81 -2.27
C LEU A 18 -8.62 1.35 -2.32
N LEU A 19 -8.03 0.96 -1.19
CA LEU A 19 -6.65 0.44 -1.13
C LEU A 19 -6.51 -0.90 -1.86
N GLU A 20 -7.50 -1.79 -1.76
CA GLU A 20 -7.53 -3.07 -2.49
C GLU A 20 -7.63 -2.85 -4.01
N ALA A 21 -8.57 -2.00 -4.44
CA ALA A 21 -8.71 -1.64 -5.85
C ALA A 21 -7.44 -0.95 -6.39
N ALA A 22 -6.83 -0.07 -5.59
CA ALA A 22 -5.58 0.60 -5.94
C ALA A 22 -4.41 -0.40 -6.04
N THR A 23 -4.33 -1.38 -5.13
CA THR A 23 -3.33 -2.46 -5.18
C THR A 23 -3.38 -3.19 -6.50
N ALA A 24 -4.58 -3.63 -6.92
CA ALA A 24 -4.76 -4.31 -8.20
C ALA A 24 -4.39 -3.39 -9.38
N ALA A 25 -4.81 -2.13 -9.35
CA ALA A 25 -4.55 -1.19 -10.44
C ALA A 25 -3.05 -0.84 -10.59
N PHE A 26 -2.34 -0.57 -9.48
CA PHE A 26 -0.90 -0.31 -9.51
C PHE A 26 -0.10 -1.58 -9.85
N ALA A 27 -0.54 -2.76 -9.42
CA ALA A 27 0.04 -4.03 -9.84
C ALA A 27 -0.09 -4.25 -11.37
N GLN A 28 -1.19 -3.83 -11.99
CA GLN A 28 -1.45 -4.02 -13.42
C GLN A 28 -0.85 -2.94 -14.32
N SER A 29 -0.96 -1.67 -13.93
CA SER A 29 -0.62 -0.52 -14.79
C SER A 29 0.42 0.42 -14.19
N GLY A 30 0.94 0.13 -12.98
CA GLY A 30 1.87 1.02 -12.29
C GLY A 30 1.26 2.42 -12.10
N ILE A 31 2.10 3.46 -12.07
CA ILE A 31 1.66 4.84 -11.84
C ILE A 31 0.72 5.40 -12.92
N ALA A 32 0.55 4.71 -14.04
CA ALA A 32 -0.42 5.08 -15.08
C ALA A 32 -1.87 4.71 -14.72
N ALA A 33 -2.10 3.91 -13.67
CA ALA A 33 -3.43 3.46 -13.25
C ALA A 33 -4.43 4.62 -13.05
N SER A 34 -5.64 4.54 -13.61
CA SER A 34 -6.63 5.63 -13.52
C SER A 34 -7.31 5.67 -12.15
N THR A 35 -7.43 6.85 -11.54
CA THR A 35 -8.22 7.07 -10.30
C THR A 35 -9.69 6.79 -10.50
N SER A 36 -10.24 7.09 -11.68
CA SER A 36 -11.64 6.80 -12.02
C SER A 36 -11.89 5.30 -12.14
N ALA A 37 -10.91 4.54 -12.64
CA ALA A 37 -10.97 3.08 -12.69
C ALA A 37 -10.84 2.47 -11.28
N ILE A 38 -9.92 2.98 -10.46
CA ILE A 38 -9.76 2.55 -9.06
C ILE A 38 -11.05 2.77 -8.27
N ALA A 39 -11.62 3.97 -8.34
CA ALA A 39 -12.88 4.29 -7.66
C ALA A 39 -14.04 3.38 -8.10
N ARG A 40 -14.15 3.15 -9.42
CA ARG A 40 -15.16 2.25 -9.99
C ARG A 40 -15.01 0.82 -9.48
N SER A 41 -13.78 0.29 -9.47
CA SER A 41 -13.49 -1.06 -8.95
C SER A 41 -13.77 -1.19 -7.45
N ALA A 42 -13.57 -0.10 -6.70
CA ALA A 42 -13.93 -0.02 -5.27
C ALA A 42 -15.43 0.20 -5.02
N GLY A 43 -16.26 0.31 -6.06
CA GLY A 43 -17.71 0.53 -5.93
C GLY A 43 -18.08 1.93 -5.42
N VAL A 44 -17.23 2.93 -5.62
CA VAL A 44 -17.46 4.31 -5.17
C VAL A 44 -17.33 5.32 -6.31
N ALA A 45 -17.93 6.51 -6.13
CA ALA A 45 -17.72 7.62 -7.05
C ALA A 45 -16.27 8.15 -6.94
N GLU A 46 -15.70 8.64 -8.03
CA GLU A 46 -14.31 9.17 -8.03
C GLU A 46 -14.13 10.35 -7.07
N GLY A 47 -15.12 11.24 -6.94
CA GLY A 47 -15.09 12.28 -5.91
C GLY A 47 -15.06 11.74 -4.48
N THR A 48 -15.52 10.51 -4.25
CA THR A 48 -15.35 9.84 -2.96
C THR A 48 -13.90 9.43 -2.74
N LEU A 49 -13.21 8.89 -3.76
CA LEU A 49 -11.76 8.59 -3.68
C LEU A 49 -10.98 9.85 -3.29
N PHE A 50 -11.22 10.98 -3.96
CA PHE A 50 -10.53 12.23 -3.67
C PHE A 50 -10.86 12.82 -2.29
N ARG A 51 -11.97 12.40 -1.69
CA ARG A 51 -12.27 12.72 -0.30
C ARG A 51 -11.40 11.92 0.67
N TYR A 52 -11.02 10.68 0.32
CA TYR A 52 -10.11 9.87 1.12
C TYR A 52 -8.64 10.26 0.92
N PHE A 53 -8.24 10.44 -0.34
CA PHE A 53 -6.88 10.76 -0.77
C PHE A 53 -6.94 11.95 -1.70
N ALA A 54 -6.51 13.14 -1.27
CA ALA A 54 -6.72 14.38 -2.02
C ALA A 54 -6.06 14.35 -3.40
N THR A 55 -5.01 13.55 -3.57
CA THR A 55 -4.32 13.34 -4.85
C THR A 55 -4.03 11.86 -5.12
N LYS A 56 -3.74 11.54 -6.39
CA LYS A 56 -3.22 10.22 -6.76
C LYS A 56 -1.87 9.91 -6.12
N ASP A 57 -1.05 10.94 -5.88
CA ASP A 57 0.23 10.81 -5.17
C ASP A 57 0.04 10.39 -3.72
N GLU A 58 -0.93 11.01 -3.04
CA GLU A 58 -1.28 10.67 -1.66
C GLU A 58 -1.78 9.23 -1.57
N LEU A 59 -2.68 8.81 -2.45
CA LEU A 59 -3.12 7.41 -2.54
C LEU A 59 -1.94 6.46 -2.76
N LEU A 60 -1.03 6.80 -3.66
CA LEU A 60 0.14 6.00 -3.98
C LEU A 60 1.09 5.87 -2.78
N ASN A 61 1.39 6.97 -2.10
CA ASN A 61 2.30 6.99 -0.94
C ASN A 61 1.67 6.29 0.28
N GLU A 62 0.39 6.53 0.57
CA GLU A 62 -0.32 5.83 1.66
C GLU A 62 -0.37 4.32 1.40
N LEU A 63 -0.69 3.91 0.17
CA LEU A 63 -0.72 2.49 -0.18
C LEU A 63 0.67 1.85 -0.07
N TYR A 64 1.69 2.52 -0.61
CA TYR A 64 3.07 2.04 -0.53
C TYR A 64 3.50 1.85 0.94
N LEU A 65 3.24 2.84 1.79
CA LEU A 65 3.53 2.76 3.22
C LEU A 65 2.80 1.59 3.88
N ALA A 66 1.50 1.44 3.64
CA ALA A 66 0.67 0.39 4.22
C ALA A 66 1.16 -1.02 3.84
N ILE A 67 1.59 -1.23 2.59
CA ILE A 67 2.17 -2.51 2.16
C ILE A 67 3.57 -2.68 2.75
N LYS A 68 4.43 -1.65 2.71
CA LYS A 68 5.81 -1.72 3.23
C LYS A 68 5.85 -2.04 4.71
N LEU A 69 5.02 -1.42 5.54
CA LEU A 69 4.98 -1.69 6.98
C LEU A 69 4.58 -3.14 7.28
N ARG A 70 3.61 -3.71 6.55
CA ARG A 70 3.23 -5.13 6.70
C ARG A 70 4.33 -6.07 6.23
N LEU A 71 5.01 -5.73 5.15
CA LEU A 71 6.17 -6.48 4.66
C LEU A 71 7.32 -6.47 5.68
N VAL A 72 7.69 -5.29 6.20
CA VAL A 72 8.75 -5.14 7.21
C VAL A 72 8.40 -5.93 8.47
N ARG A 73 7.16 -5.86 8.95
CA ARG A 73 6.71 -6.70 10.08
C ARG A 73 6.86 -8.20 9.81
N THR A 74 6.56 -8.65 8.59
CA THR A 74 6.72 -10.05 8.19
C THR A 74 8.20 -10.46 8.15
N MET A 75 9.07 -9.59 7.63
CA MET A 75 10.52 -9.83 7.59
C MET A 75 11.15 -9.85 8.99
N ILE A 76 10.73 -8.94 9.88
CA ILE A 76 11.17 -8.91 11.28
C ILE A 76 10.73 -10.16 12.03
N ALA A 77 9.50 -10.64 11.79
CA ALA A 77 9.02 -11.89 12.40
C ALA A 77 9.81 -13.13 11.94
N GLY A 78 10.50 -13.05 10.81
CA GLY A 78 11.41 -14.08 10.32
C GLY A 78 12.82 -14.02 10.90
N LEU A 79 13.17 -12.96 11.65
CA LEU A 79 14.45 -12.89 12.35
C LEU A 79 14.45 -13.83 13.56
N ASP A 80 15.57 -14.53 13.76
CA ASP A 80 15.86 -15.19 15.03
C ASP A 80 16.85 -14.32 15.82
N PRO A 81 16.44 -13.68 16.92
CA PRO A 81 17.32 -12.87 17.75
C PRO A 81 18.48 -13.65 18.38
N HIS A 82 18.39 -14.97 18.45
CA HIS A 82 19.42 -15.84 19.03
C HIS A 82 20.35 -16.45 17.98
N GLU A 83 20.03 -16.33 16.69
CA GLU A 83 20.89 -16.79 15.60
C GLU A 83 22.12 -15.88 15.46
N LYS A 84 23.29 -16.45 15.75
CA LYS A 84 24.58 -15.73 15.78
C LYS A 84 25.25 -15.64 14.41
N ARG A 85 24.75 -16.37 13.40
CA ARG A 85 25.30 -16.40 12.05
C ARG A 85 24.54 -15.42 11.15
N PRO A 86 25.17 -14.32 10.69
CA PRO A 86 24.50 -13.32 9.86
C PRO A 86 23.89 -13.89 8.58
N LYS A 87 24.56 -14.89 7.97
CA LYS A 87 24.08 -15.58 6.77
C LYS A 87 22.75 -16.30 6.99
N GLU A 88 22.55 -16.91 8.15
CA GLU A 88 21.32 -17.65 8.46
C GLU A 88 20.17 -16.67 8.71
N ASN A 89 20.39 -15.60 9.47
CA ASN A 89 19.38 -14.57 9.65
C ASN A 89 19.03 -13.85 8.34
N ALA A 90 20.01 -13.57 7.48
CA ALA A 90 19.75 -13.04 6.14
C ALA A 90 18.91 -14.00 5.28
N ARG A 91 19.16 -15.31 5.38
CA ARG A 91 18.35 -16.33 4.70
C ARG A 91 16.92 -16.36 5.24
N ASN A 92 16.72 -16.28 6.56
CA ASN A 92 15.38 -16.30 7.14
C ASN A 92 14.54 -15.08 6.73
N ILE A 93 15.17 -13.89 6.70
CA ILE A 93 14.56 -12.67 6.16
C ILE A 93 14.19 -12.84 4.69
N TRP A 94 15.12 -13.37 3.88
CA TRP A 94 14.90 -13.61 2.46
C TRP A 94 13.73 -14.57 2.23
N ASN A 95 13.70 -15.70 2.94
CA ASN A 95 12.61 -16.66 2.86
C ASN A 95 11.28 -16.01 3.25
N SER A 96 11.24 -15.22 4.32
CA SER A 96 10.03 -14.49 4.74
C SER A 96 9.53 -13.51 3.68
N TYR A 97 10.45 -12.82 2.99
CA TYR A 97 10.13 -11.95 1.86
C TYR A 97 9.54 -12.73 0.67
N ILE A 98 10.16 -13.86 0.31
CA ILE A 98 9.69 -14.72 -0.78
C ILE A 98 8.31 -15.31 -0.45
N ASP A 99 8.14 -15.88 0.74
CA ASP A 99 6.88 -16.47 1.19
C ASP A 99 5.75 -15.45 1.26
N TRP A 100 6.05 -14.21 1.68
CA TRP A 100 5.09 -13.12 1.62
C TRP A 100 4.70 -12.80 0.18
N GLY A 101 5.66 -12.72 -0.74
CA GLY A 101 5.42 -12.42 -2.15
C GLY A 101 4.60 -13.49 -2.86
N VAL A 102 4.85 -14.77 -2.56
CA VAL A 102 4.07 -15.90 -3.08
C VAL A 102 2.62 -15.86 -2.59
N ARG A 103 2.40 -15.53 -1.32
CA ARG A 103 1.04 -15.42 -0.73
C ARG A 103 0.30 -14.15 -1.14
N ASN A 104 1.02 -13.07 -1.48
CA ASN A 104 0.45 -11.75 -1.79
C ASN A 104 0.95 -11.22 -3.15
N PRO A 105 0.70 -11.93 -4.26
CA PRO A 105 1.34 -11.63 -5.55
C PRO A 105 0.99 -10.24 -6.10
N MET A 106 -0.22 -9.74 -5.84
CA MET A 106 -0.62 -8.40 -6.28
C MET A 106 0.07 -7.29 -5.47
N GLU A 107 0.16 -7.44 -4.14
CA GLU A 107 0.90 -6.49 -3.31
C GLU A 107 2.39 -6.47 -3.64
N HIS A 108 2.98 -7.65 -3.85
CA HIS A 108 4.38 -7.79 -4.26
C HIS A 108 4.65 -7.12 -5.61
N LYS A 109 3.75 -7.31 -6.59
CA LYS A 109 3.86 -6.65 -7.88
C LYS A 109 3.66 -5.13 -7.79
N ALA A 110 2.68 -4.69 -7.00
CA ALA A 110 2.40 -3.27 -6.79
C ALA A 110 3.59 -2.56 -6.13
N ILE A 111 4.10 -3.10 -5.01
CA ILE A 111 5.20 -2.48 -4.25
C ILE A 111 6.47 -2.38 -5.09
N ARG A 112 6.78 -3.41 -5.89
CA ARG A 112 7.95 -3.40 -6.79
C ARG A 112 7.84 -2.30 -7.84
N ARG A 113 6.66 -2.10 -8.41
CA ARG A 113 6.43 -1.04 -9.42
C ARG A 113 6.43 0.35 -8.79
N MET A 114 5.84 0.50 -7.60
CA MET A 114 5.80 1.77 -6.88
C MET A 114 7.19 2.19 -6.37
N ALA A 115 8.00 1.24 -5.87
CA ALA A 115 9.34 1.53 -5.36
C ALA A 115 10.30 2.13 -6.42
N LEU A 116 10.07 1.81 -7.70
CA LEU A 116 10.83 2.32 -8.85
C LEU A 116 10.33 3.68 -9.37
N SER A 117 9.23 4.20 -8.82
CA SER A 117 8.66 5.48 -9.22
C SER A 117 9.27 6.62 -8.40
N GLU A 118 9.59 7.72 -9.07
CA GLU A 118 10.05 8.98 -8.44
C GLU A 118 8.98 9.64 -7.56
N ARG A 119 7.72 9.17 -7.64
CA ARG A 119 6.57 9.70 -6.89
C ARG A 119 6.47 9.23 -5.44
N ILE A 120 7.33 8.29 -5.01
CA ILE A 120 7.43 7.90 -3.60
C ILE A 120 8.30 8.93 -2.88
N THR A 121 7.67 9.70 -1.99
CA THR A 121 8.31 10.81 -1.29
C THR A 121 9.33 10.32 -0.26
N ASP A 122 10.34 11.14 0.01
CA ASP A 122 11.33 10.85 1.07
C ASP A 122 10.67 10.75 2.45
N GLU A 123 9.61 11.52 2.68
CA GLU A 123 8.82 11.44 3.91
C GLU A 123 8.22 10.04 4.11
N THR A 124 7.61 9.50 3.06
CA THR A 124 7.08 8.13 3.09
C THR A 124 8.19 7.08 3.27
N ARG A 125 9.39 7.30 2.72
CA ARG A 125 10.54 6.39 2.94
C ARG A 125 10.99 6.41 4.39
N ARG A 126 11.15 7.60 4.98
CA ARG A 126 11.55 7.77 6.39
C ARG A 126 10.60 7.09 7.38
N GLN A 127 9.29 7.10 7.11
CA GLN A 127 8.30 6.45 7.98
C GLN A 127 8.40 4.92 7.99
N VAL A 128 9.10 4.31 7.04
CA VAL A 128 9.38 2.86 7.03
C VAL A 128 10.67 2.54 7.80
N ASP A 129 11.61 3.48 7.82
CA ASP A 129 12.96 3.30 8.37
C ASP A 129 13.06 3.63 9.87
N GLY A 130 12.06 4.30 10.44
CA GLY A 130 11.95 4.63 11.88
C GLY A 130 11.15 3.61 12.68
#